data_AF-A0A1I3XSI1-F1
#
_entry.id   AF-A0A1I3XSI1-F1
#
_cell.length_a   1.000
_cell.length_b   1.000
_cell.length_c   1.000
_cell.angle_alpha   90.00
_cell.angle_beta   90.00
_cell.angle_gamma   90.00
#
_symmetry.space_group_name_H-M   'P 1'
#
loop_
_entity.id
_entity.type
_entity.pdbx_description
1 polymer ?
#
loop_
_entity_poly.entity_id
_entity_poly.type
_entity_poly.pdbx_seq_one_letter_code
_entity_poly.pdbx_strand_id
1 'polypeptide(L)'
;MGKQATEMLKGTLEGIVLAILSGRSAYGYEITAWLRDQGFSDIAEGTIYALLVRVEQRGLVDVEKVPSEKGPPRKVYSLNAQGREYLNEFWRTWSFLAERLEQLREGGG
;
A
#
# COMPACT_ATOMS: atom_id res chain seq x y z
N MET A 1 -4.70 16.95 3.58
CA MET A 1 -4.78 16.07 4.79
C MET A 1 -4.24 16.77 6.04
N GLY A 2 -4.89 16.57 7.19
CA GLY A 2 -4.39 17.09 8.48
C GLY A 2 -3.19 16.30 9.02
N LYS A 3 -2.40 16.90 9.93
CA LYS A 3 -1.17 16.30 10.50
C LYS A 3 -1.39 14.88 11.05
N GLN A 4 -2.48 14.65 11.77
CA GLN A 4 -2.78 13.34 12.37
C GLN A 4 -3.04 12.25 11.31
N ALA A 5 -3.77 12.58 10.23
CA ALA A 5 -4.02 11.65 9.14
C ALA A 5 -2.71 11.23 8.43
N THR A 6 -1.80 12.18 8.24
CA THR A 6 -0.48 11.90 7.65
C THR A 6 0.34 10.92 8.50
N GLU A 7 0.35 11.07 9.83
CA GLU A 7 1.06 10.13 10.71
C GLU A 7 0.44 8.73 10.70
N MET A 8 -0.90 8.63 10.69
CA MET A 8 -1.59 7.35 10.55
C MET A 8 -1.24 6.67 9.22
N LEU A 9 -1.22 7.43 8.12
CA LEU A 9 -0.89 6.91 6.80
C LEU A 9 0.55 6.41 6.68
N LYS A 10 1.52 7.03 7.37
CA LYS A 10 2.89 6.53 7.38
C LYS A 10 2.97 5.08 7.87
N GLY A 11 2.09 4.68 8.79
CA GLY A 11 2.01 3.33 9.33
C GLY A 11 1.17 2.36 8.48
N THR A 12 0.22 2.85 7.69
CA THR A 12 -0.75 1.98 6.98
C THR A 12 -0.54 1.92 5.46
N LEU A 13 0.14 2.89 4.86
CA LEU A 13 0.25 3.01 3.40
C LEU A 13 0.91 1.80 2.75
N GLU A 14 1.90 1.19 3.41
CA GLU A 14 2.51 -0.06 2.91
C GLU A 14 1.48 -1.18 2.79
N GLY A 15 0.70 -1.43 3.85
CA GLY A 15 -0.37 -2.42 3.84
C GLY A 15 -1.44 -2.12 2.79
N ILE A 16 -1.79 -0.84 2.58
CA ILE A 16 -2.74 -0.42 1.54
C ILE A 16 -2.19 -0.74 0.14
N VAL A 17 -0.93 -0.43 -0.14
CA VAL A 17 -0.30 -0.74 -1.44
C VAL A 17 -0.23 -2.25 -1.68
N LEU A 18 0.16 -3.03 -0.67
CA LEU A 18 0.19 -4.49 -0.78
C LEU A 18 -1.22 -5.07 -0.95
N ALA A 19 -2.24 -4.49 -0.31
CA ALA A 19 -3.63 -4.87 -0.50
C ALA A 19 -4.12 -4.62 -1.93
N ILE A 20 -3.71 -3.52 -2.55
CA ILE A 20 -3.97 -3.25 -3.98
C ILE A 20 -3.34 -4.34 -4.87
N LEU A 21 -2.05 -4.61 -4.65
CA LEU A 21 -1.30 -5.62 -5.40
C LEU A 21 -1.79 -7.05 -5.13
N SER A 22 -2.52 -7.24 -4.03
CA SER A 22 -3.11 -8.52 -3.64
C SER A 22 -4.19 -8.99 -4.63
N GLY A 23 -4.88 -8.05 -5.30
CA GLY A 23 -5.97 -8.31 -6.24
C GLY A 23 -5.54 -8.32 -7.72
N ARG A 24 -4.46 -7.61 -8.07
CA ARG A 24 -3.86 -7.66 -9.41
C ARG A 24 -2.46 -7.05 -9.43
N SER A 25 -1.62 -7.56 -10.33
CA SER A 25 -0.34 -6.93 -10.68
C SER A 25 -0.56 -5.59 -11.35
N ALA A 26 0.34 -4.63 -11.10
CA ALA A 26 0.18 -3.25 -11.57
C ALA A 26 1.52 -2.54 -11.73
N TYR A 27 1.60 -1.54 -12.62
CA TYR A 27 2.72 -0.61 -12.65
C TYR A 27 2.49 0.60 -11.73
N GLY A 28 3.56 1.29 -11.35
CA GLY A 28 3.50 2.33 -10.31
C GLY A 28 2.47 3.44 -10.54
N TYR A 29 2.24 3.81 -11.81
CA TYR A 29 1.20 4.77 -12.16
C TYR A 29 -0.22 4.23 -11.92
N GLU A 30 -0.52 2.98 -12.23
CA GLU A 30 -1.82 2.36 -11.94
C GLU A 30 -2.10 2.31 -10.45
N ILE A 31 -1.10 1.92 -9.66
CA ILE A 31 -1.20 1.90 -8.19
C ILE A 31 -1.51 3.30 -7.67
N THR A 32 -0.83 4.31 -8.20
CA THR A 32 -1.09 5.70 -7.85
C THR A 32 -2.49 6.15 -8.25
N ALA A 33 -2.95 5.80 -9.45
CA ALA A 33 -4.29 6.12 -9.92
C ALA A 33 -5.37 5.50 -9.02
N TRP A 34 -5.25 4.20 -8.69
CA TRP A 34 -6.23 3.55 -7.83
C TRP A 34 -6.22 4.08 -6.40
N LEU A 35 -5.05 4.41 -5.84
CA LEU A 35 -4.98 5.09 -4.55
C LEU A 35 -5.76 6.41 -4.55
N ARG A 36 -5.61 7.21 -5.62
CA ARG A 36 -6.37 8.46 -5.77
C ARG A 36 -7.88 8.19 -5.87
N ASP A 37 -8.30 7.17 -6.61
CA ASP A 37 -9.70 6.76 -6.74
C ASP A 37 -10.31 6.31 -5.40
N GLN A 38 -9.48 5.79 -4.48
CA GLN A 38 -9.88 5.43 -3.11
C GLN A 38 -9.82 6.61 -2.11
N GLY A 39 -9.60 7.84 -2.59
CA GLY A 39 -9.58 9.04 -1.75
C GLY A 39 -8.21 9.45 -1.21
N PHE A 40 -7.13 8.78 -1.61
CA PHE A 40 -5.76 9.15 -1.24
C PHE A 40 -5.15 10.19 -2.22
N SER A 41 -5.94 11.18 -2.64
CA SER A 41 -5.55 12.20 -3.63
C SER A 41 -4.36 13.06 -3.20
N ASP A 42 -4.19 13.25 -1.90
CA ASP A 42 -3.16 14.12 -1.31
C ASP A 42 -1.78 13.45 -1.18
N ILE A 43 -1.66 12.16 -1.52
CA ILE A 43 -0.38 11.45 -1.45
C ILE A 43 0.44 11.80 -2.70
N ALA A 44 1.62 12.37 -2.46
CA ALA A 44 2.56 12.67 -3.54
C ALA A 44 2.99 11.38 -4.27
N GLU A 45 3.03 11.43 -5.59
CA GLU A 45 3.43 10.30 -6.42
C GLU A 45 4.81 9.76 -6.03
N GLY A 46 5.77 10.66 -5.76
CA GLY A 46 7.11 10.28 -5.28
C GLY A 46 7.10 9.45 -3.98
N THR A 47 6.12 9.64 -3.11
CA THR A 47 5.95 8.81 -1.89
C THR A 47 5.57 7.38 -2.23
N ILE A 48 4.68 7.20 -3.21
CA ILE A 48 4.23 5.87 -3.67
C ILE A 48 5.39 5.16 -4.38
N TYR A 49 6.12 5.83 -5.26
CA TYR A 49 7.30 5.22 -5.91
C TYR A 49 8.40 4.86 -4.91
N ALA A 50 8.67 5.71 -3.91
CA ALA A 50 9.63 5.38 -2.85
C ALA A 50 9.17 4.17 -2.02
N LEU A 51 7.86 4.01 -1.79
CA LEU A 51 7.29 2.85 -1.14
C LEU A 51 7.42 1.58 -2.01
N LEU A 52 7.17 1.67 -3.31
CA LEU A 52 7.34 0.55 -4.24
C LEU A 52 8.78 0.02 -4.26
N VAL A 53 9.77 0.93 -4.26
CA VAL A 53 11.18 0.57 -4.12
C VAL A 53 11.45 -0.15 -2.79
N ARG A 54 10.84 0.29 -1.69
CA ARG A 54 11.00 -0.32 -0.37
C ARG A 54 10.43 -1.73 -0.30
N VAL A 55 9.21 -1.95 -0.81
CA VAL A 55 8.60 -3.28 -0.78
C VAL A 55 9.30 -4.26 -1.72
N GLU A 56 9.85 -3.78 -2.84
CA GLU A 56 10.77 -4.52 -3.71
C GLU A 56 12.05 -4.93 -2.96
N GLN A 57 12.72 -3.98 -2.30
CA GLN A 57 13.92 -4.25 -1.49
C GLN A 57 13.67 -5.21 -0.32
N ARG A 58 12.45 -5.22 0.22
CA ARG A 58 12.03 -6.13 1.30
C ARG A 58 11.59 -7.50 0.81
N GLY A 59 11.56 -7.74 -0.51
CA GLY A 59 11.15 -9.03 -1.08
C GLY A 59 9.64 -9.30 -1.00
N LEU A 60 8.80 -8.29 -0.73
CA LEU A 60 7.35 -8.48 -0.59
C LEU A 60 6.62 -8.57 -1.93
N VAL A 61 7.31 -8.22 -3.03
CA VAL A 61 6.75 -8.19 -4.37
C VAL A 61 7.77 -8.74 -5.36
N ASP A 62 7.27 -9.41 -6.39
CA ASP A 62 8.04 -9.71 -7.59
C ASP A 62 7.94 -8.54 -8.57
N VAL A 63 9.01 -8.31 -9.33
CA VAL A 63 9.09 -7.21 -10.28
C VAL A 63 9.47 -7.74 -11.67
N GLU A 64 8.58 -7.52 -12.62
CA GLU A 64 8.82 -7.80 -14.03
C GLU A 64 9.08 -6.50 -14.81
N LYS A 65 10.06 -6.51 -15.70
CA LYS A 65 10.31 -5.40 -16.63
C LYS A 65 9.59 -5.69 -17.94
N VAL A 66 8.50 -4.97 -18.19
CA VAL A 66 7.71 -5.10 -19.41
C VAL A 66 8.12 -4.01 -20.41
N PRO A 67 8.38 -4.36 -21.69
CA PRO A 67 8.63 -3.38 -22.74
C PRO A 67 7.48 -2.37 -22.84
N SER A 68 7.81 -1.10 -23.01
CA SER A 68 6.83 -0.04 -23.27
C SER A 68 6.83 0.28 -24.77
N GLU A 69 5.67 0.56 -25.36
CA GLU A 69 5.58 0.99 -26.78
C GLU A 69 6.40 2.26 -27.04
N LYS A 70 6.53 3.13 -26.03
CA LYS A 70 7.40 4.30 -26.03
C LYS A 70 8.06 4.46 -24.66
N GLY A 71 9.36 4.75 -24.65
CA GLY A 71 10.12 5.04 -23.43
C GLY A 71 10.72 3.80 -22.74
N PRO A 72 11.25 3.96 -21.51
CA PRO A 72 11.91 2.89 -20.79
C PRO A 72 10.94 1.75 -20.42
N PRO A 73 11.44 0.52 -20.18
CA PRO A 73 10.62 -0.58 -19.69
C PRO A 73 9.88 -0.20 -18.40
N ARG A 74 8.63 -0.63 -18.30
CA ARG A 74 7.81 -0.42 -17.10
C ARG A 74 8.07 -1.54 -16.11
N LYS A 75 8.17 -1.20 -14.83
CA LYS A 75 8.12 -2.19 -13.75
C LYS A 75 6.67 -2.54 -13.45
N VAL A 76 6.35 -3.82 -13.56
CA VAL A 76 5.09 -4.39 -13.08
C VAL A 76 5.37 -5.09 -11.77
N TYR A 77 4.64 -4.71 -10.72
CA TYR A 77 4.75 -5.26 -9.38
C TYR A 77 3.66 -6.30 -9.17
N SER A 78 4.02 -7.44 -8.58
CA SER A 78 3.10 -8.53 -8.24
C SER A 78 3.31 -8.94 -6.78
N LEU A 79 2.24 -9.08 -6.00
CA LEU A 79 2.38 -9.55 -4.62
C LEU A 79 2.80 -11.02 -4.61
N ASN A 80 3.92 -11.34 -3.95
CA ASN A 80 4.42 -12.71 -3.85
C ASN A 80 4.02 -13.38 -2.52
N ALA A 81 4.53 -14.58 -2.25
CA ALA A 81 4.20 -15.35 -1.05
C ALA A 81 4.57 -14.60 0.24
N GLN A 82 5.77 -14.01 0.30
CA GLN A 82 6.22 -13.24 1.46
C GLN A 82 5.37 -11.97 1.67
N GLY A 83 5.03 -11.28 0.58
CA GLY A 83 4.10 -10.15 0.61
C GLY A 83 2.71 -10.53 1.11
N ARG A 84 2.22 -11.73 0.74
CA ARG A 84 0.94 -12.25 1.22
C ARG A 84 0.94 -12.50 2.72
N GLU A 85 2.00 -13.11 3.24
CA GLU A 85 2.16 -13.35 4.68
C GLU A 85 2.21 -12.03 5.46
N TYR A 86 3.01 -11.08 4.97
CA TYR A 86 3.08 -9.74 5.55
C TYR A 86 1.72 -9.02 5.53
N LEU A 87 1.00 -9.09 4.41
CA LEU A 87 -0.34 -8.49 4.30
C LEU A 87 -1.34 -9.14 5.27
N ASN A 88 -1.26 -10.44 5.49
CA ASN A 88 -2.11 -11.12 6.48
C ASN A 88 -1.80 -10.65 7.91
N GLU A 89 -0.52 -10.48 8.26
CA GLU A 89 -0.10 -9.92 9.55
C GLU A 89 -0.57 -8.47 9.72
N PHE A 90 -0.46 -7.66 8.66
CA PHE A 90 -0.98 -6.30 8.63
C PHE A 90 -2.47 -6.26 8.95
N TRP A 91 -3.29 -7.11 8.32
CA TRP A 91 -4.73 -7.15 8.59
C TRP A 91 -5.08 -7.66 9.99
N ARG A 92 -4.32 -8.62 10.54
CA ARG A 92 -4.49 -9.04 11.94
C ARG A 92 -4.23 -7.89 12.90
N THR A 93 -3.14 -7.16 12.68
CA THR A 93 -2.76 -6.00 13.51
C THR A 93 -3.79 -4.88 13.39
N TRP A 94 -4.21 -4.56 12.17
CA TRP A 94 -5.26 -3.56 11.91
C TRP A 94 -6.56 -3.92 12.61
N SER A 95 -7.02 -5.17 12.47
CA SER A 95 -8.28 -5.63 13.07
C SER A 95 -8.23 -5.51 14.59
N PHE A 96 -7.13 -5.94 15.22
CA PHE A 96 -6.94 -5.79 16.66
C PHE A 96 -6.99 -4.32 17.09
N LEU A 97 -6.27 -3.42 16.42
CA LEU A 97 -6.24 -2.00 16.78
C LEU A 97 -7.62 -1.34 16.57
N ALA A 98 -8.26 -1.60 15.44
CA ALA A 98 -9.58 -1.06 15.13
C ALA A 98 -10.62 -1.49 16.17
N GLU A 99 -10.64 -2.77 16.56
CA GLU A 99 -11.52 -3.29 17.60
C GLU A 99 -11.30 -2.60 18.94
N ARG A 100 -10.04 -2.45 19.38
CA ARG A 100 -9.72 -1.80 20.66
C ARG A 100 -10.07 -0.31 20.68
N LEU A 101 -9.81 0.39 19.58
CA LEU A 101 -10.15 1.82 19.48
C LEU A 101 -11.66 2.03 19.44
N GLU A 102 -12.40 1.13 18.78
CA GLU A 102 -13.86 1.17 18.76
C GLU A 102 -14.45 0.92 20.15
N GLN A 103 -13.97 -0.11 20.85
CA GLN A 103 -14.37 -0.39 22.24
C GLN A 103 -14.10 0.81 23.17
N LEU A 104 -12.97 1.52 23.00
CA LEU A 104 -12.68 2.73 23.78
C LEU A 104 -13.58 3.91 23.41
N ARG A 105 -13.97 4.02 22.13
CA ARG A 105 -14.90 5.06 21.67
C ARG A 105 -16.30 4.87 22.24
N GLU A 106 -16.76 3.63 22.31
CA GLU A 106 -18.09 3.26 22.81
C GLU A 106 -18.14 3.15 24.35
N GLY A 107 -17.06 2.67 24.98
CA GLY A 107 -16.93 2.46 26.43
C GLY A 107 -16.41 3.66 27.21
N GLY A 108 -16.26 4.82 26.57
CA GLY A 108 -15.86 6.09 27.18
C GLY A 108 -17.03 6.92 27.73
N GLY A 109 -18.06 6.27 28.27
CA GLY A 109 -19.20 6.88 28.97
C GLY A 109 -19.25 6.49 30.44
#